data_AF-A0A1I2Y4V9-F1
#
_entry.id   AF-A0A1I2Y4V9-F1
#
_cell.length_a   1.000
_cell.length_b   1.000
_cell.length_c   1.000
_cell.angle_alpha   90.00
_cell.angle_beta   90.00
_cell.angle_gamma   90.00
#
_symmetry.space_group_name_H-M   'P 1'
#
loop_
_entity.id
_entity.type
_entity.pdbx_description
1 polymer ?
#
loop_
_entity_poly.entity_id
_entity_poly.type
_entity_poly.pdbx_seq_one_letter_code
_entity_poly.pdbx_strand_id
1 'polypeptide(L)'
;MKVKPIEIENKTIGEVLKELEKRLKSEDCYPEEYFDTLPSVDPEQKFPEYSWLVCYPSTGYEGHYILIEVANVDEIRKVALFGVTYQGFEFAAKAALACAKHLGA
;
A
#
# COMPACT_ATOMS: atom_id res chain seq x y z
N MET A 1 17.97 -5.32 -10.02
CA MET A 1 18.38 -5.44 -8.60
C MET A 1 17.29 -6.20 -7.84
N LYS A 2 17.65 -7.19 -7.02
CA LYS A 2 16.69 -7.79 -6.08
C LYS A 2 16.41 -6.74 -5.01
N VAL A 3 15.17 -6.24 -4.96
CA VAL A 3 14.76 -5.31 -3.91
C VAL A 3 14.41 -6.13 -2.68
N LYS A 4 15.01 -5.78 -1.54
CA LYS A 4 14.69 -6.42 -0.26
C LYS A 4 13.32 -5.88 0.21
N PRO A 5 12.33 -6.74 0.48
CA PRO A 5 11.06 -6.29 1.04
C PRO A 5 11.23 -5.55 2.37
N ILE A 6 10.26 -4.74 2.72
CA ILE A 6 10.13 -4.09 4.03
C ILE A 6 9.92 -5.19 5.07
N GLU A 7 10.68 -5.16 6.16
CA GLU A 7 10.48 -6.06 7.31
C GLU A 7 9.31 -5.54 8.15
N ILE A 8 8.13 -6.12 7.94
CA ILE A 8 6.84 -5.65 8.46
C ILE A 8 6.47 -6.23 9.84
N GLU A 9 7.00 -7.40 10.23
CA GLU A 9 6.57 -8.16 11.44
C GLU A 9 6.68 -7.38 12.77
N ASN A 10 7.56 -6.39 12.85
CA ASN A 10 7.78 -5.60 14.06
C ASN A 10 7.49 -4.10 13.88
N LYS A 11 6.81 -3.72 12.79
CA LYS A 11 6.53 -2.31 12.47
C LYS A 11 5.08 -1.94 12.74
N THR A 12 4.83 -0.68 13.02
CA THR A 12 3.48 -0.12 12.97
C THR A 12 3.04 0.12 11.52
N ILE A 13 1.74 0.26 11.30
CA ILE A 13 1.20 0.62 9.98
C ILE A 13 1.81 1.95 9.49
N GLY A 14 1.94 2.94 10.37
CA GLY A 14 2.55 4.23 10.04
C GLY A 14 4.03 4.14 9.68
N GLU A 15 4.80 3.23 10.31
CA GLU A 15 6.19 2.98 9.93
C GLU A 15 6.31 2.32 8.55
N VAL A 16 5.42 1.37 8.25
CA VAL A 16 5.36 0.72 6.93
C VAL A 16 4.97 1.74 5.86
N LEU A 17 3.95 2.57 6.11
CA LEU A 17 3.53 3.65 5.21
C LEU A 17 4.70 4.59 4.91
N LYS A 18 5.38 5.13 5.93
CA LYS A 18 6.52 6.04 5.75
C LYS A 18 7.67 5.43 4.95
N GLU A 19 7.95 4.13 5.14
CA GLU A 19 8.97 3.46 4.35
C GLU A 19 8.52 3.25 2.91
N LEU A 20 7.26 2.88 2.71
CA LEU A 20 6.67 2.70 1.39
C LEU A 20 6.66 4.00 0.59
N GLU A 21 6.26 5.12 1.20
CA GLU A 21 6.35 6.46 0.60
C GLU A 21 7.74 6.78 0.07
N LYS A 22 8.78 6.57 0.89
CA LYS A 22 10.18 6.84 0.49
C LYS A 22 10.57 6.02 -0.73
N ARG A 23 10.17 4.74 -0.76
CA ARG A 23 10.49 3.83 -1.86
C ARG A 23 9.72 4.19 -3.13
N LEU A 24 8.44 4.50 -3.03
CA LEU A 24 7.62 4.94 -4.17
C LEU A 24 8.14 6.26 -4.77
N LYS A 25 8.54 7.21 -3.93
CA LYS A 25 9.16 8.47 -4.38
C LYS A 25 10.48 8.21 -5.12
N SER A 26 11.30 7.26 -4.64
CA SER A 26 12.56 6.90 -5.30
C SER A 26 12.38 6.19 -6.65
N GLU A 27 11.20 5.59 -6.90
CA GLU A 27 10.86 4.86 -8.13
C GLU A 27 9.93 5.67 -9.06
N ASP A 28 9.68 6.94 -8.73
CA ASP A 28 8.82 7.86 -9.49
C ASP A 28 7.40 7.26 -9.71
N CYS A 29 6.84 6.69 -8.65
CA CYS A 29 5.51 6.09 -8.65
C CYS A 29 4.74 6.40 -7.35
N TYR A 30 5.10 7.49 -6.67
CA TYR A 30 4.37 7.97 -5.51
C TYR A 30 3.12 8.75 -5.96
N PRO A 31 1.92 8.39 -5.49
CA PRO A 31 0.70 9.14 -5.80
C PRO A 31 0.68 10.44 -4.98
N GLU A 32 1.04 11.55 -5.62
CA GLU A 32 1.13 12.89 -4.98
C GLU A 32 -0.23 13.40 -4.51
N GLU A 33 -1.33 12.93 -5.10
CA GLU A 33 -2.67 13.39 -4.76
C GLU A 33 -3.15 12.86 -3.42
N TYR A 34 -2.96 11.56 -3.16
CA TYR A 34 -3.27 10.95 -1.87
C TYR A 34 -2.53 9.62 -1.68
N PHE A 35 -1.95 9.43 -0.49
CA PHE A 35 -1.42 8.15 -0.05
C PHE A 35 -1.44 8.06 1.48
N ASP A 36 -2.36 7.29 2.05
CA ASP A 36 -2.49 7.18 3.51
C ASP A 36 -3.24 5.90 3.92
N THR A 37 -3.39 5.73 5.22
CA THR A 37 -4.31 4.79 5.87
C THR A 37 -5.77 5.26 5.76
N LEU A 38 -6.73 4.33 5.83
CA LEU A 38 -8.15 4.72 5.96
C LEU A 38 -8.41 5.38 7.32
N PRO A 39 -9.40 6.28 7.45
CA PRO A 39 -9.71 6.94 8.73
C PRO A 39 -10.03 5.99 9.90
N SER A 40 -10.48 4.76 9.60
CA SER A 40 -10.76 3.73 10.60
C SER A 40 -9.52 2.92 11.04
N VAL A 41 -8.35 3.21 10.47
CA VAL A 41 -7.09 2.52 10.75
C VAL A 41 -6.25 3.39 11.67
N ASP A 42 -5.85 2.85 12.82
CA ASP A 42 -4.90 3.48 13.72
C ASP A 42 -3.46 3.28 13.17
N PRO A 43 -2.71 4.34 12.82
CA PRO A 43 -1.36 4.22 12.29
C PRO A 43 -0.34 3.73 13.34
N GLU A 44 -0.62 3.87 14.64
CA GLU A 44 0.26 3.42 15.71
C GLU A 44 0.09 1.92 16.03
N GLN A 45 -0.96 1.29 15.48
CA GLN A 45 -1.15 -0.14 15.63
C GLN A 45 -0.06 -0.93 14.88
N LYS A 46 0.29 -2.12 15.39
CA LYS A 46 1.19 -3.04 14.68
C LYS A 46 0.61 -3.41 13.31
N PHE A 47 1.48 -3.57 12.33
CA PHE A 47 1.08 -4.11 11.04
C PHE A 47 0.44 -5.50 11.29
N PRO A 48 -0.78 -5.75 10.78
CA PRO A 48 -1.52 -6.94 11.12
C PRO A 48 -0.83 -8.20 10.57
N GLU A 49 -0.93 -9.30 11.31
CA GLU A 49 -0.62 -10.62 10.76
C GLU A 49 -1.60 -10.95 9.63
N TYR A 50 -1.11 -11.53 8.56
CA TYR A 50 -1.91 -11.80 7.36
C TYR A 50 -1.56 -13.15 6.74
N SER A 51 -2.56 -13.76 6.11
CA SER A 51 -2.38 -14.95 5.27
C SER A 51 -2.15 -14.59 3.81
N TRP A 52 -2.67 -13.42 3.40
CA TRP A 52 -2.39 -12.82 2.10
C TRP A 52 -2.40 -11.30 2.19
N LEU A 53 -1.52 -10.69 1.38
CA LEU A 53 -1.41 -9.25 1.14
C LEU A 53 -1.53 -9.05 -0.36
N VAL A 54 -2.31 -8.07 -0.81
CA VAL A 54 -2.42 -7.75 -2.23
C VAL A 54 -2.27 -6.24 -2.43
N CYS A 55 -1.66 -5.87 -3.55
CA CYS A 55 -1.64 -4.50 -4.03
C CYS A 55 -2.20 -4.47 -5.45
N TYR A 56 -3.23 -3.66 -5.69
CA TYR A 56 -3.85 -3.61 -7.01
C TYR A 56 -4.38 -2.21 -7.35
N PRO A 57 -4.33 -1.83 -8.65
CA PRO A 57 -4.98 -0.61 -9.11
C PRO A 57 -6.48 -0.83 -9.26
N SER A 58 -7.26 0.23 -9.09
CA SER A 58 -8.70 0.23 -9.41
C SER A 58 -9.11 1.57 -10.00
N THR A 59 -10.16 1.59 -10.82
CA THR A 59 -10.75 2.86 -11.28
C THR A 59 -11.82 3.29 -10.30
N GLY A 60 -11.67 4.50 -9.78
CA GLY A 60 -12.55 5.14 -8.82
C GLY A 60 -13.38 6.26 -9.42
N TYR A 61 -14.19 6.90 -8.57
CA TYR A 61 -14.97 8.08 -8.97
C TYR A 61 -14.08 9.32 -9.09
N GLU A 62 -13.12 9.47 -8.18
CA GLU A 62 -12.25 10.67 -8.11
C GLU A 62 -11.01 10.53 -8.97
N GLY A 63 -10.60 9.31 -9.33
CA GLY A 63 -9.37 9.03 -10.07
C GLY A 63 -9.07 7.55 -10.13
N HIS A 64 -7.79 7.20 -10.19
CA HIS A 64 -7.35 5.81 -10.08
C HIS A 64 -6.79 5.54 -8.70
N TYR A 65 -7.23 4.43 -8.11
CA TYR A 65 -6.90 4.03 -6.77
C TYR A 65 -5.77 3.03 -6.75
N ILE A 66 -4.98 3.08 -5.68
CA ILE A 66 -3.95 2.10 -5.34
C ILE A 66 -4.36 1.47 -4.01
N LEU A 67 -4.83 0.23 -4.06
CA LEU A 67 -5.40 -0.46 -2.91
C LEU A 67 -4.38 -1.45 -2.35
N ILE A 68 -4.14 -1.39 -1.05
CA ILE A 68 -3.33 -2.35 -0.31
C ILE A 68 -4.22 -3.03 0.72
N GLU A 69 -4.58 -4.28 0.44
CA GLU A 69 -5.44 -5.08 1.30
C GLU A 69 -4.63 -6.16 1.99
N VAL A 70 -4.97 -6.38 3.26
CA VAL A 70 -4.47 -7.46 4.09
C VAL A 70 -5.66 -8.23 4.64
N ALA A 71 -5.52 -9.55 4.70
CA ALA A 71 -6.51 -10.40 5.31
C ALA A 71 -5.85 -11.57 6.03
N ASN A 72 -6.42 -11.89 7.19
CA ASN A 72 -6.05 -13.04 8.00
C ASN A 72 -7.07 -14.17 7.77
N VAL A 73 -6.74 -15.40 8.15
CA VAL A 73 -7.59 -16.60 8.01
C VAL A 73 -8.96 -16.40 8.68
N ASP A 74 -8.99 -15.63 9.77
CA ASP A 74 -10.15 -15.50 10.65
C ASP A 74 -10.95 -14.19 10.47
N GLU A 75 -10.56 -13.28 9.56
CA GLU A 75 -11.17 -11.94 9.44
C GLU A 75 -11.63 -11.54 8.02
N ILE A 76 -12.57 -10.58 8.01
CA ILE A 76 -13.01 -9.79 6.86
C ILE A 76 -11.84 -8.94 6.33
N ARG A 77 -11.70 -8.83 5.00
CA ARG A 77 -10.72 -7.96 4.33
C ARG A 77 -10.58 -6.60 5.02
N LYS A 78 -9.35 -6.20 5.36
CA LYS A 78 -9.03 -4.86 5.83
C LYS A 78 -8.14 -4.17 4.80
N VAL A 79 -8.60 -3.04 4.29
CA VAL A 79 -7.75 -2.13 3.52
C VAL A 79 -6.82 -1.46 4.54
N ALA A 80 -5.53 -1.76 4.48
CA ALA A 80 -4.55 -1.17 5.39
C ALA A 80 -4.11 0.21 4.89
N LEU A 81 -3.96 0.37 3.57
CA LEU A 81 -3.47 1.60 2.93
C LEU A 81 -4.20 1.83 1.61
N PHE A 82 -4.35 3.10 1.25
CA PHE A 82 -5.07 3.57 0.08
C PHE A 82 -4.35 4.77 -0.54
N GLY A 83 -4.25 4.77 -1.86
CA GLY A 83 -3.77 5.91 -2.65
C GLY A 83 -4.75 6.32 -3.73
N VAL A 84 -4.68 7.59 -4.14
CA VAL A 84 -5.40 8.14 -5.29
C VAL A 84 -4.42 8.85 -6.20
N THR A 85 -4.58 8.69 -7.51
CA THR A 85 -3.83 9.46 -8.50
C THR A 85 -4.66 9.82 -9.72
N TYR A 86 -4.34 10.96 -10.34
CA TYR A 86 -4.97 11.44 -11.57
C TYR A 86 -4.08 11.26 -12.80
N GLN A 87 -2.91 10.65 -12.63
CA GLN A 87 -1.94 10.39 -13.71
C GLN A 87 -2.34 9.23 -14.65
N GLY A 88 -3.47 8.57 -14.38
CA GLY A 88 -4.00 7.49 -15.20
C GLY A 88 -3.82 6.09 -14.59
N PHE A 89 -4.54 5.11 -15.14
CA PHE A 89 -4.56 3.75 -14.64
C PHE A 89 -3.18 3.06 -14.73
N GLU A 90 -2.39 3.37 -15.76
CA GLU A 90 -1.03 2.82 -15.91
C GLU A 90 -0.10 3.26 -14.77
N PHE A 91 -0.22 4.53 -14.33
CA PHE A 91 0.52 5.02 -13.17
C PHE A 91 0.06 4.31 -11.89
N ALA A 92 -1.25 4.18 -11.67
CA ALA A 92 -1.78 3.43 -10.53
C ALA A 92 -1.31 1.96 -10.53
N ALA A 93 -1.25 1.31 -11.70
CA ALA A 93 -0.75 -0.05 -11.84
C ALA A 93 0.75 -0.15 -11.53
N LYS A 94 1.56 0.82 -12.01
CA LYS A 94 2.99 0.93 -11.67
C LYS A 94 3.20 1.08 -10.16
N ALA A 95 2.43 1.97 -9.52
CA ALA A 95 2.49 2.20 -8.08
C ALA A 95 2.08 0.94 -7.29
N ALA A 96 0.97 0.30 -7.66
CA ALA A 96 0.52 -0.95 -7.03
C ALA A 96 1.55 -2.09 -7.16
N LEU A 97 2.18 -2.24 -8.33
CA LEU A 97 3.26 -3.21 -8.52
C LEU A 97 4.48 -2.90 -7.65
N ALA A 98 4.85 -1.62 -7.52
CA ALA A 98 5.92 -1.20 -6.62
C ALA A 98 5.57 -1.50 -5.16
N CYS A 99 4.32 -1.27 -4.74
CA CYS A 99 3.84 -1.66 -3.40
C CYS A 99 3.99 -3.17 -3.16
N ALA A 100 3.52 -4.01 -4.08
CA ALA A 100 3.64 -5.47 -3.96
C ALA A 100 5.10 -5.92 -3.81
N LYS A 101 5.98 -5.40 -4.67
CA LYS A 101 7.42 -5.66 -4.63
C LYS A 101 8.07 -5.27 -3.30
N HIS A 102 7.67 -4.15 -2.71
CA HIS A 102 8.24 -3.66 -1.44
C HIS A 102 7.63 -4.34 -0.22
N LEU A 103 6.39 -4.81 -0.30
CA LEU A 103 5.70 -5.50 0.79
C LEU A 103 5.87 -7.02 0.73
N GLY A 104 6.40 -7.56 -0.37
CA GLY A 104 6.59 -9.00 -0.56
C GLY A 104 5.29 -9.76 -0.86
N ALA A 105 4.35 -9.12 -1.57
CA ALA A 105 3.11 -9.71 -2.06
C ALA A 105 3.21 -10.25 -3.50
#